data_AF-C8WLT6-F1
#
_entry.id   AF-C8WLT6-F1
#
_cell.length_a   1.000
_cell.length_b   1.000
_cell.length_c   1.000
_cell.angle_alpha   90.00
_cell.angle_beta   90.00
_cell.angle_gamma   90.00
#
_symmetry.space_group_name_H-M   'P 1'
#
loop_
_entity.id
_entity.type
_entity.pdbx_description
1 polymer ?
#
loop_
_entity_poly.entity_id
_entity_poly.type
_entity_poly.pdbx_seq_one_letter_code
_entity_poly.pdbx_strand_id
1 'polypeptide(L)'
;MSAAKSPELRAREACRWIAGNLDAFDWLVGVILAEVDKGNPCFMRGDAFKLAREKKVRLSNVERLCRDNNLWAIFTRYAAMKYPRAAHTVHFKGAPIDEAPLARIWREEVDADTVFRASSWREALEMCNRGEAA
;
A
#
# COMPACT_ATOMS: atom_id res chain seq x y z
N MET A 1 -14.43 -20.95 -17.42
CA MET A 1 -13.71 -20.64 -16.16
C MET A 1 -12.73 -19.51 -16.46
N SER A 2 -12.89 -18.33 -15.87
CA SER A 2 -11.92 -17.24 -16.07
C SER A 2 -10.63 -17.61 -15.33
N ALA A 3 -9.51 -17.72 -16.04
CA ALA A 3 -8.22 -17.98 -15.43
C ALA A 3 -7.91 -16.85 -14.43
N ALA A 4 -7.43 -17.19 -13.23
CA ALA A 4 -7.05 -16.20 -12.25
C ALA A 4 -5.98 -15.27 -12.85
N LYS A 5 -6.21 -13.95 -12.82
CA LYS A 5 -5.26 -12.96 -13.32
C LYS A 5 -3.90 -13.16 -12.65
N SER A 6 -2.82 -13.06 -13.43
CA SER A 6 -1.44 -13.16 -12.91
C SER A 6 -1.15 -12.06 -11.88
N PRO A 7 -0.25 -12.30 -10.91
CA PRO A 7 0.20 -11.29 -9.96
C PRO A 7 0.66 -9.99 -10.61
N GLU A 8 1.44 -10.08 -11.69
CA GLU A 8 1.92 -8.91 -12.45
C GLU A 8 0.76 -8.10 -13.05
N LEU A 9 -0.23 -8.74 -13.66
CA LEU A 9 -1.39 -8.02 -14.21
C LEU A 9 -2.17 -7.29 -13.10
N ARG A 10 -2.34 -7.93 -11.93
CA ARG A 10 -3.00 -7.28 -10.78
C ARG A 10 -2.21 -6.07 -10.27
N ALA A 11 -0.87 -6.20 -10.18
CA ALA A 11 0.00 -5.10 -9.79
C ALA A 11 -0.10 -3.92 -10.76
N ARG A 12 -0.10 -4.20 -12.09
CA ARG A 12 -0.27 -3.17 -13.12
C ARG A 12 -1.62 -2.48 -13.03
N GLU A 13 -2.72 -3.23 -12.88
CA GLU A 13 -4.06 -2.67 -12.72
C GLU A 13 -4.15 -1.77 -11.48
N ALA A 14 -3.54 -2.18 -10.37
CA ALA A 14 -3.45 -1.37 -9.16
C ALA A 14 -2.62 -0.10 -9.37
N CYS A 15 -1.46 -0.19 -10.02
CA CYS A 15 -0.63 0.97 -10.33
C CYS A 15 -1.32 1.96 -11.27
N ARG A 16 -2.00 1.50 -12.33
CA ARG A 16 -2.81 2.37 -13.21
C ARG A 16 -3.91 3.09 -12.44
N TRP A 17 -4.52 2.40 -11.48
CA TRP A 17 -5.49 3.04 -10.60
C TRP A 17 -4.81 4.13 -9.75
N ILE A 18 -3.66 3.83 -9.15
CA ILE A 18 -2.88 4.81 -8.35
C ILE A 18 -2.50 6.02 -9.20
N ALA A 19 -1.98 5.83 -10.42
CA ALA A 19 -1.60 6.91 -11.31
C ALA A 19 -2.75 7.87 -11.61
N GLY A 20 -3.98 7.35 -11.75
CA GLY A 20 -5.19 8.17 -11.91
C GLY A 20 -5.78 8.71 -10.60
N ASN A 21 -5.26 8.32 -9.43
CA ASN A 21 -5.82 8.61 -8.10
C ASN A 21 -4.71 8.87 -7.05
N LEU A 22 -3.64 9.57 -7.42
CA LEU A 22 -2.46 9.76 -6.56
C LEU A 22 -2.82 10.36 -5.20
N ASP A 23 -3.66 11.39 -5.17
CA ASP A 23 -4.14 12.02 -3.93
C ASP A 23 -4.77 11.01 -2.95
N ALA A 24 -5.46 10.00 -3.47
CA ALA A 24 -6.11 8.98 -2.64
C ALA A 24 -5.10 8.00 -2.03
N PHE A 25 -4.08 7.64 -2.83
CA PHE A 25 -2.98 6.80 -2.36
C PHE A 25 -2.11 7.55 -1.35
N ASP A 26 -1.75 8.79 -1.63
CA ASP A 26 -0.96 9.64 -0.73
C ASP A 26 -1.72 9.93 0.58
N TRP A 27 -3.03 10.14 0.51
CA TRP A 27 -3.87 10.21 1.70
C TRP A 27 -3.80 8.92 2.54
N LEU A 28 -3.92 7.74 1.91
CA LEU A 28 -3.83 6.46 2.62
C LEU A 28 -2.46 6.32 3.30
N VAL A 29 -1.39 6.62 2.58
CA VAL A 29 -0.02 6.61 3.13
C VAL A 29 0.08 7.55 4.32
N GLY A 30 -0.39 8.79 4.20
CA GLY A 30 -0.38 9.76 5.28
C GLY A 30 -1.15 9.28 6.52
N VAL A 31 -2.29 8.62 6.32
CA VAL A 31 -3.04 7.99 7.42
C VAL A 31 -2.25 6.87 8.08
N ILE A 32 -1.69 5.94 7.30
CA ILE A 32 -0.87 4.84 7.82
C ILE A 32 0.29 5.39 8.65
N LEU A 33 1.00 6.38 8.13
CA LEU A 33 2.14 7.00 8.81
C LEU A 33 1.72 7.73 10.10
N ALA A 34 0.54 8.36 10.12
CA ALA A 34 -0.01 8.97 11.33
C ALA A 34 -0.40 7.92 12.39
N GLU A 35 -0.89 6.75 11.98
CA GLU A 35 -1.19 5.65 12.89
C GLU A 35 0.09 5.02 13.48
N VAL A 36 1.18 4.95 12.69
CA VAL A 36 2.52 4.62 13.19
C VAL A 36 2.94 5.60 14.28
N ASP A 37 2.81 6.91 14.04
CA ASP A 37 3.21 7.94 15.02
C ASP A 37 2.38 7.89 16.32
N LYS A 38 1.16 7.36 16.26
CA LYS A 38 0.31 7.12 17.45
C LYS A 38 0.66 5.83 18.20
N GLY A 39 1.56 5.00 17.66
CA GLY A 39 1.88 3.68 18.20
C GLY A 39 0.76 2.66 17.99
N ASN A 40 -0.11 2.84 16.99
CA ASN A 40 -1.14 1.85 16.67
C ASN A 40 -0.48 0.60 16.04
N PRO A 41 -0.55 -0.58 16.68
CA PRO A 41 0.12 -1.78 16.17
C PRO A 41 -0.68 -2.50 15.07
N CYS A 42 -1.92 -2.08 14.81
CA CYS A 42 -2.80 -2.76 13.87
C CYS A 42 -3.77 -1.79 13.21
N PHE A 43 -3.38 -1.27 12.05
CA PHE A 43 -4.25 -0.49 11.17
C PHE A 43 -4.75 -1.34 10.01
N MET A 44 -6.07 -1.53 9.93
CA MET A 44 -6.72 -2.35 8.92
C MET A 44 -7.49 -1.50 7.91
N ARG A 45 -7.82 -2.13 6.79
CA ARG A 45 -8.68 -1.57 5.74
C ARG A 45 -10.00 -0.99 6.28
N GLY A 46 -10.61 -1.66 7.26
CA GLY A 46 -11.85 -1.20 7.89
C GLY A 46 -11.68 0.13 8.63
N ASP A 47 -10.53 0.31 9.27
CA ASP A 47 -10.18 1.55 9.98
C ASP A 47 -9.95 2.70 8.99
N ALA A 48 -9.27 2.42 7.87
CA ALA A 48 -9.13 3.39 6.78
C ALA A 48 -10.50 3.84 6.22
N PHE A 49 -11.44 2.90 6.03
CA PHE A 49 -12.79 3.23 5.58
C PHE A 49 -13.54 4.10 6.59
N LYS A 50 -13.48 3.74 7.88
CA LYS A 50 -14.11 4.49 8.96
C LYS A 50 -13.55 5.92 9.02
N LEU A 51 -12.22 6.07 8.96
CA LEU A 51 -11.56 7.37 9.00
C LEU A 51 -11.89 8.24 7.78
N ALA A 52 -11.96 7.65 6.59
CA ALA A 52 -12.35 8.37 5.37
C ALA A 52 -13.76 8.97 5.51
N ARG A 53 -14.70 8.21 6.11
CA ARG A 53 -16.06 8.68 6.39
C ARG A 53 -16.10 9.79 7.44
N GLU A 54 -15.39 9.61 8.55
CA GLU A 54 -15.35 10.58 9.65
C GLU A 54 -14.75 11.93 9.19
N LYS A 55 -13.68 11.88 8.40
CA LYS A 55 -12.99 13.07 7.88
C LYS A 55 -13.66 13.69 6.65
N LYS A 56 -14.81 13.17 6.20
CA LYS A 56 -15.52 13.59 4.98
C LYS A 56 -14.61 13.67 3.74
N VAL A 57 -13.64 12.76 3.66
CA VAL A 57 -12.80 12.62 2.46
C VAL A 57 -13.71 12.25 1.29
N ARG A 58 -13.47 12.78 0.09
CA ARG A 58 -14.28 12.47 -1.09
C ARG A 58 -14.25 10.95 -1.33
N LEU A 59 -15.34 10.28 -0.94
CA LEU A 59 -15.39 8.82 -0.82
C LEU A 59 -15.14 8.12 -2.16
N SER A 60 -15.51 8.73 -3.29
CA SER A 60 -15.27 8.15 -4.63
C SER A 60 -13.81 7.73 -4.85
N ASN A 61 -12.87 8.47 -4.26
CA ASN A 61 -11.44 8.26 -4.45
C ASN A 61 -10.91 7.15 -3.51
N VAL A 62 -11.56 6.95 -2.36
CA VAL A 62 -11.04 6.09 -1.27
C VAL A 62 -11.86 4.81 -1.12
N GLU A 63 -13.09 4.77 -1.62
CA GLU A 63 -14.01 3.65 -1.51
C GLU A 63 -13.46 2.39 -2.20
N ARG A 64 -12.91 2.52 -3.41
CA ARG A 64 -12.30 1.39 -4.12
C ARG A 64 -11.05 0.86 -3.39
N LEU A 65 -10.25 1.78 -2.86
CA LEU A 65 -9.06 1.49 -2.06
C LEU A 65 -9.39 0.79 -0.74
N CYS A 66 -10.50 1.16 -0.10
CA CYS A 66 -10.95 0.59 1.16
C CYS A 66 -11.88 -0.62 1.03
N ARG A 67 -12.45 -0.92 -0.14
CA ARG A 67 -13.40 -2.04 -0.32
C ARG A 67 -12.82 -3.26 -1.03
N ASP A 68 -11.75 -3.10 -1.79
CA ASP A 68 -11.11 -4.22 -2.48
C ASP A 68 -9.93 -4.78 -1.67
N ASN A 69 -10.09 -6.01 -1.16
CA ASN A 69 -9.06 -6.70 -0.39
C ASN A 69 -7.78 -6.96 -1.20
N ASN A 70 -7.90 -7.17 -2.51
CA ASN A 70 -6.75 -7.40 -3.37
C ASN A 70 -5.97 -6.10 -3.58
N LEU A 71 -6.67 -4.97 -3.73
CA LEU A 71 -6.03 -3.66 -3.86
C LEU A 71 -5.40 -3.19 -2.55
N TRP A 72 -6.08 -3.37 -1.40
CA TRP A 72 -5.51 -3.07 -0.09
C TRP A 72 -4.15 -3.75 0.12
N ALA A 73 -4.07 -5.04 -0.20
CA ALA A 73 -2.84 -5.81 -0.09
C ALA A 73 -1.71 -5.26 -0.97
N ILE A 74 -2.02 -4.76 -2.18
CA ILE A 74 -1.04 -4.16 -3.08
C ILE A 74 -0.60 -2.77 -2.58
N PHE A 75 -1.55 -1.92 -2.22
CA PHE A 75 -1.29 -0.54 -1.81
C PHE A 75 -0.44 -0.47 -0.55
N THR A 76 -0.76 -1.31 0.44
CA THR A 76 0.02 -1.37 1.68
C THR A 76 1.46 -1.85 1.45
N ARG A 77 1.71 -2.71 0.46
CA ARG A 77 3.08 -3.11 0.07
C ARG A 77 3.85 -1.94 -0.53
N TYR A 78 3.25 -1.18 -1.45
CA TYR A 78 3.88 0.02 -1.97
C TYR A 78 4.13 1.07 -0.89
N ALA A 79 3.20 1.26 0.05
CA ALA A 79 3.38 2.12 1.19
C ALA A 79 4.58 1.69 2.05
N ALA A 80 4.70 0.41 2.38
CA ALA A 80 5.83 -0.12 3.14
C ALA A 80 7.16 -0.05 2.38
N MET A 81 7.17 -0.32 1.08
CA MET A 81 8.37 -0.20 0.26
C MET A 81 8.88 1.25 0.18
N LYS A 82 7.95 2.23 0.10
CA LYS A 82 8.28 3.66 0.03
C LYS A 82 8.65 4.21 1.42
N TYR A 83 7.94 3.74 2.45
CA TYR A 83 8.09 4.15 3.85
C TYR A 83 8.14 2.93 4.77
N PRO A 84 9.32 2.36 5.04
CA PRO A 84 9.46 1.12 5.80
C PRO A 84 8.72 1.12 7.14
N ARG A 85 8.70 2.26 7.85
CA ARG A 85 7.99 2.41 9.13
C ARG A 85 6.49 2.05 9.08
N ALA A 86 5.87 2.12 7.90
CA ALA A 86 4.48 1.67 7.70
C ALA A 86 4.28 0.18 8.09
N ALA A 87 5.34 -0.63 8.04
CA ALA A 87 5.30 -2.03 8.44
C ALA A 87 5.12 -2.25 9.95
N HIS A 88 5.27 -1.23 10.80
CA HIS A 88 4.94 -1.33 12.22
C HIS A 88 3.43 -1.40 12.49
N THR A 89 2.61 -0.79 11.63
CA THR A 89 1.15 -0.68 11.86
C THR A 89 0.34 -1.61 10.96
N VAL A 90 0.86 -1.95 9.77
CA VAL A 90 0.17 -2.83 8.83
C VAL A 90 0.62 -4.28 9.01
N HIS A 91 -0.33 -5.16 9.32
CA HIS A 91 -0.06 -6.60 9.38
C HIS A 91 -0.07 -7.23 7.98
N PHE A 92 1.11 -7.62 7.51
CA PHE A 92 1.27 -8.30 6.23
C PHE A 92 1.13 -9.82 6.37
N LYS A 93 0.53 -10.42 5.34
CA LYS A 93 0.57 -11.86 5.11
C LYS A 93 1.14 -12.11 3.72
N GLY A 94 1.85 -13.23 3.56
CA GLY A 94 2.31 -13.70 2.27
C GLY A 94 1.14 -13.84 1.30
N ALA A 95 1.31 -13.36 0.07
CA ALA A 95 0.28 -13.42 -0.96
C ALA A 95 0.93 -13.52 -2.35
N PRO A 96 0.23 -14.05 -3.38
CA PRO A 96 0.79 -14.23 -4.72
C PRO A 96 1.36 -12.96 -5.36
N ILE A 97 0.86 -11.79 -4.94
CA ILE A 97 1.38 -10.49 -5.37
C ILE A 97 2.87 -10.27 -5.03
N ASP A 98 3.39 -10.98 -4.01
CA ASP A 98 4.80 -10.90 -3.60
C ASP A 98 5.76 -11.41 -4.69
N GLU A 99 5.27 -12.19 -5.66
CA GLU A 99 6.05 -12.70 -6.79
C GLU A 99 6.18 -11.69 -7.93
N ALA A 100 5.38 -10.61 -7.93
CA ALA A 100 5.44 -9.60 -8.96
C ALA A 100 6.62 -8.63 -8.75
N PRO A 101 7.25 -8.12 -9.82
CA PRO A 101 8.33 -7.13 -9.72
C PRO A 101 7.75 -5.73 -9.40
N LEU A 102 7.22 -5.54 -8.19
CA LEU A 102 6.44 -4.37 -7.79
C LEU A 102 7.15 -3.04 -8.05
N ALA A 103 8.42 -2.91 -7.66
CA ALA A 103 9.17 -1.67 -7.86
C ALA A 103 9.31 -1.29 -9.35
N ARG A 104 9.51 -2.30 -10.22
CA ARG A 104 9.57 -2.09 -11.68
C ARG A 104 8.20 -1.64 -12.20
N ILE A 105 7.14 -2.32 -11.80
CA ILE A 105 5.77 -2.02 -12.25
C ILE A 105 5.35 -0.61 -11.83
N TRP A 106 5.67 -0.19 -10.62
CA TRP A 106 5.42 1.18 -10.19
C TRP A 106 6.12 2.20 -11.08
N ARG A 107 7.39 1.99 -11.40
CA ARG A 107 8.14 2.91 -12.26
C ARG A 107 7.60 2.98 -13.68
N GLU A 108 7.10 1.87 -14.20
CA GLU A 108 6.49 1.81 -15.53
C GLU A 108 5.11 2.48 -15.60
N GLU A 109 4.31 2.38 -14.53
CA GLU A 109 2.88 2.73 -14.57
C GLU A 109 2.50 3.97 -13.74
N VAL A 110 3.35 4.39 -12.79
CA VAL A 110 3.06 5.51 -11.85
C VAL A 110 4.07 6.63 -11.99
N ASP A 111 5.34 6.34 -11.69
CA ASP A 111 6.40 7.35 -11.68
C ASP A 111 7.78 6.68 -11.79
N ALA A 112 8.48 6.97 -12.90
CA ALA A 112 9.78 6.39 -13.25
C ALA A 112 10.89 6.76 -12.24
N ASP A 113 10.77 7.90 -11.58
CA ASP A 113 11.79 8.44 -10.68
C ASP A 113 11.57 8.04 -9.23
N THR A 114 10.50 7.29 -8.93
CA THR A 114 10.23 6.84 -7.56
C THR A 114 11.34 5.92 -7.03
N VAL A 115 11.95 6.35 -5.92
CA VAL A 115 12.87 5.56 -5.12
C VAL A 115 12.11 4.81 -4.02
N PHE A 116 12.27 3.49 -3.99
CA PHE A 116 11.81 2.66 -2.87
C PHE A 116 12.96 2.45 -1.89
N ARG A 117 12.67 2.60 -0.59
CA ARG A 117 13.62 2.36 0.49
C ARG A 117 13.80 0.88 0.79
N ALA A 118 12.79 0.08 0.48
CA ALA A 118 12.82 -1.38 0.56
C ALA A 118 12.34 -2.00 -0.76
N SER A 119 12.95 -3.11 -1.16
CA SER A 119 12.58 -3.92 -2.33
C SER A 119 11.29 -4.71 -2.13
N SER A 120 10.87 -4.94 -0.87
CA SER A 120 9.66 -5.68 -0.51
C SER A 120 9.10 -5.28 0.85
N TRP A 121 7.88 -5.70 1.17
CA TRP A 121 7.31 -5.51 2.51
C TRP A 121 8.07 -6.29 3.60
N ARG A 122 8.69 -7.43 3.24
CA ARG A 122 9.49 -8.23 4.18
C ARG A 122 10.75 -7.48 4.58
N GLU A 123 11.46 -6.94 3.61
CA GLU A 123 12.62 -6.09 3.87
C GLU A 123 12.24 -4.84 4.66
N ALA A 124 11.11 -4.19 4.32
CA ALA A 124 10.59 -3.06 5.10
C ALA A 124 10.35 -3.44 6.58
N LEU A 125 9.77 -4.62 6.84
CA LEU A 125 9.58 -5.13 8.19
C LEU A 125 10.90 -5.47 8.89
N GLU A 126 11.88 -6.01 8.18
CA GLU A 126 13.22 -6.24 8.72
C GLU A 126 13.92 -4.93 9.09
N MET A 127 13.83 -3.90 8.25
CA MET A 127 14.33 -2.56 8.56
C MET A 127 13.69 -1.98 9.83
N CYS A 128 12.38 -2.17 10.00
CA CYS A 128 11.67 -1.81 11.22
C CYS A 128 12.25 -2.53 12.45
N ASN A 129 12.45 -3.84 12.36
CA ASN A 129 13.00 -4.64 13.46
C ASN A 129 14.46 -4.26 13.80
N ARG A 130 15.23 -3.74 12.84
CA ARG A 130 16.60 -3.25 13.04
C ARG A 130 16.68 -1.78 13.49
N GLY A 131 15.57 -1.04 13.50
CA GLY A 131 15.56 0.40 13.81
C GLY A 131 16.04 1.29 12.65
N GLU A 132 16.05 0.78 11.43
CA GLU A 132 16.51 1.46 10.21
C GLU A 132 15.36 2.09 9.39
N ALA A 133 14.13 2.03 9.91
CA ALA A 133 12.92 2.41 9.20
C ALA A 133 12.60 3.93 9.22
N ALA A 134 13.49 4.75 9.81
CA ALA A 134 13.32 6.19 10.03
C ALA A 134 13.13 7.01 8.73
#